data_AF-A0AAF0RQA2-F1
#
_entry.id   AF-A0AAF0RQA2-F1
#
_cell.length_a   1.000
_cell.length_b   1.000
_cell.length_c   1.000
_cell.angle_alpha   90.00
_cell.angle_beta   90.00
_cell.angle_gamma   90.00
#
_symmetry.space_group_name_H-M   'P 1'
#
loop_
_entity.id
_entity.type
_entity.pdbx_description
1 polymer ?
#
loop_
_entity_poly.entity_id
_entity_poly.type
_entity_poly.pdbx_seq_one_letter_code
_entity_poly.pdbx_strand_id
1 'polypeptide(L)'
;MTGAADDDPPSFAGHAAAAHGAAPAHGAGLARHRRPFRTGGRRIALAAGALVIAAGAVAATTTTATGESGEPSGVSMPTTDGGGWNRVFSEDFTDTTGTAGFESDYADRFSVYHGFSDTAGTGRYQASTLSAHDGMLDMHLRTTAGGTPLAGGIVPLVDGEWGGQTSGRYSIRMKSDEVDGYGVAVLLWSDENVWEDGEVDFPEGALGAPAYLNVHCLDDPAEKCLQYETEASFADWHTYTIEWTPSRMSFLVDDELVSTTTESIPTSRMHLVVQAGSNGGHPPRGAAGSLLVDWMTIDVPVDGAEPQATLPSDGATAPAEGSWTADSPPPDDGPQD
;
A
#
# COMPACT_ATOMS: atom_id res chain seq x y z
N MET A 1 -2.13 25.88 45.92
CA MET A 1 -1.81 24.44 45.99
C MET A 1 -2.92 23.74 45.23
N THR A 2 -2.84 23.67 43.89
CA THR A 2 -2.15 22.65 43.08
C THR A 2 -2.64 21.23 43.37
N GLY A 3 -3.50 20.73 42.49
CA GLY A 3 -3.77 19.32 42.27
C GLY A 3 -4.12 19.18 40.80
N ALA A 4 -3.13 18.83 39.99
CA ALA A 4 -3.28 18.52 38.58
C ALA A 4 -4.08 17.21 38.45
N ALA A 5 -5.05 17.19 37.54
CA ALA A 5 -5.61 15.94 37.03
C ALA A 5 -4.68 15.51 35.89
N ASP A 6 -4.05 14.36 36.06
CA ASP A 6 -3.39 13.63 34.98
C ASP A 6 -4.51 13.06 34.09
N ASP A 7 -4.71 13.67 32.91
CA ASP A 7 -5.47 13.07 31.81
C ASP A 7 -4.50 12.14 31.05
N ASP A 8 -4.49 10.86 31.41
CA ASP A 8 -3.92 9.81 30.56
C ASP A 8 -4.92 9.50 29.42
N PRO A 9 -4.48 9.46 28.15
CA PRO A 9 -5.33 8.99 27.06
C PRO A 9 -5.65 7.49 27.25
N PRO A 10 -6.83 7.01 26.80
CA PRO A 10 -7.25 5.64 27.05
C PRO A 10 -6.31 4.64 26.38
N SER A 11 -5.62 3.84 27.18
CA SER A 11 -4.91 2.66 26.71
C SER A 11 -5.91 1.64 26.18
N PHE A 12 -5.95 1.41 24.87
CA PHE A 12 -6.81 0.38 24.29
C PHE A 12 -6.28 -1.01 24.64
N ALA A 13 -7.10 -1.75 25.38
CA ALA A 13 -6.89 -3.15 25.71
C ALA A 13 -7.07 -4.04 24.47
N GLY A 14 -5.99 -4.26 23.71
CA GLY A 14 -5.58 -5.53 23.09
C GLY A 14 -6.61 -6.48 22.42
N HIS A 15 -7.75 -6.04 21.91
CA HIS A 15 -8.74 -6.92 21.24
C HIS A 15 -9.11 -6.51 19.80
N ALA A 16 -8.51 -5.47 19.22
CA ALA A 16 -9.12 -4.74 18.09
C ALA A 16 -8.59 -5.03 16.67
N ALA A 17 -8.00 -6.21 16.41
CA ALA A 17 -7.72 -6.63 15.01
C ALA A 17 -7.63 -8.15 14.85
N ALA A 18 -7.15 -8.85 15.89
CA ALA A 18 -6.97 -10.30 15.86
C ALA A 18 -8.23 -11.12 16.22
N ALA A 19 -9.34 -10.49 16.61
CA ALA A 19 -10.45 -11.17 17.28
C ALA A 19 -11.52 -11.75 16.34
N HIS A 20 -11.53 -11.39 15.05
CA HIS A 20 -12.65 -11.75 14.16
C HIS A 20 -12.43 -12.97 13.29
N GLY A 21 -11.28 -13.66 13.38
CA GLY A 21 -11.11 -14.94 12.70
C GLY A 21 -11.33 -14.90 11.18
N ALA A 22 -11.29 -13.71 10.58
CA ALA A 22 -11.09 -13.56 9.15
C ALA A 22 -9.78 -14.29 8.85
N ALA A 23 -9.87 -15.35 8.05
CA ALA A 23 -8.67 -15.95 7.50
C ALA A 23 -7.95 -14.82 6.76
N PRO A 24 -6.66 -14.60 7.00
CA PRO A 24 -5.94 -13.58 6.25
C PRO A 24 -6.17 -13.85 4.77
N ALA A 25 -6.63 -12.83 4.05
CA ALA A 25 -6.93 -12.90 2.64
C ALA A 25 -5.66 -12.97 1.77
N HIS A 26 -4.51 -13.39 2.34
CA HIS A 26 -3.26 -13.56 1.63
C HIS A 26 -3.50 -14.40 0.38
N GLY A 27 -3.48 -13.71 -0.78
CA GLY A 27 -3.40 -14.37 -2.07
C GLY A 27 -2.28 -15.41 -1.98
N ALA A 28 -2.60 -16.65 -2.33
CA ALA A 28 -1.66 -17.76 -2.28
C ALA A 28 -0.59 -17.64 -3.38
N GLY A 29 0.14 -16.54 -3.41
CA GLY A 29 1.29 -16.30 -4.24
C GLY A 29 2.46 -17.12 -3.72
N LEU A 30 2.64 -18.33 -4.24
CA LEU A 30 3.89 -19.06 -4.03
C LEU A 30 5.02 -18.32 -4.76
N ALA A 31 5.98 -17.79 -4.01
CA ALA A 31 7.24 -17.29 -4.55
C ALA A 31 7.88 -18.38 -5.44
N ARG A 32 7.89 -18.17 -6.76
CA ARG A 32 8.51 -19.12 -7.69
C ARG A 32 10.02 -18.88 -7.68
N HIS A 33 10.73 -19.55 -6.79
CA HIS A 33 12.20 -19.56 -6.78
C HIS A 33 12.77 -19.96 -8.16
N ARG A 34 13.34 -18.99 -8.90
CA ARG A 34 14.28 -19.30 -9.98
C ARG A 34 15.66 -19.57 -9.38
N ARG A 35 16.12 -20.82 -9.47
CA ARG A 35 17.48 -21.21 -9.08
C ARG A 35 18.53 -20.45 -9.91
N PRO A 36 19.65 -20.01 -9.32
CA PRO A 36 20.70 -19.32 -10.06
C PRO A 36 21.47 -20.30 -10.95
N PHE A 37 21.41 -20.09 -12.26
CA PHE A 37 22.34 -20.74 -13.19
C PHE A 37 23.73 -20.12 -13.04
N ARG A 38 24.66 -20.89 -12.47
CA ARG A 38 26.09 -20.66 -12.61
C ARG A 38 26.50 -20.86 -14.06
N THR A 39 26.89 -19.81 -14.77
CA THR A 39 27.62 -19.94 -16.03
C THR A 39 29.10 -19.71 -15.79
N GLY A 40 29.84 -20.82 -15.76
CA GLY A 40 31.29 -20.83 -15.85
C GLY A 40 31.75 -20.34 -17.22
N GLY A 41 32.81 -19.54 -17.22
CA GLY A 41 33.27 -18.82 -18.40
C GLY A 41 33.80 -19.68 -19.54
N ARG A 42 33.85 -19.08 -20.72
CA ARG A 42 34.82 -19.42 -21.75
C ARG A 42 35.17 -18.19 -22.59
N ARG A 43 36.47 -17.97 -22.73
CA ARG A 43 37.15 -16.94 -23.50
C ARG A 43 36.90 -17.13 -24.99
N ILE A 44 36.66 -16.05 -25.72
CA ILE A 44 37.01 -15.91 -27.14
C ILE A 44 37.58 -14.50 -27.34
N ALA A 45 38.71 -14.41 -28.05
CA ALA A 45 39.47 -13.20 -28.30
C ALA A 45 39.43 -12.83 -29.80
N LEU A 46 39.46 -11.51 -30.08
CA LEU A 46 39.93 -10.79 -31.28
C LEU A 46 39.05 -10.93 -32.56
N ALA A 47 38.88 -9.94 -33.45
CA ALA A 47 39.64 -8.71 -33.72
C ALA A 47 38.85 -7.64 -34.51
N ALA A 48 39.32 -6.39 -34.36
CA ALA A 48 39.51 -5.32 -35.36
C ALA A 48 38.33 -4.59 -36.05
N GLY A 49 38.26 -3.28 -35.79
CA GLY A 49 38.60 -2.29 -36.83
C GLY A 49 37.53 -1.26 -37.20
N ALA A 50 37.65 -0.04 -36.67
CA ALA A 50 37.79 1.21 -37.46
C ALA A 50 37.79 2.41 -36.51
N LEU A 51 38.91 3.13 -36.52
CA LEU A 51 39.14 4.38 -35.81
C LEU A 51 38.77 5.54 -36.75
N VAL A 52 37.80 6.36 -36.38
CA VAL A 52 37.61 7.69 -36.97
C VAL A 52 37.84 8.71 -35.87
N ILE A 53 38.98 9.40 -35.93
CA ILE A 53 39.30 10.55 -35.09
C ILE A 53 38.64 11.78 -35.72
N ALA A 54 37.62 12.32 -35.06
CA ALA A 54 37.19 13.69 -35.26
C ALA A 54 37.43 14.46 -33.96
N ALA A 55 38.40 15.36 -34.00
CA ALA A 55 38.73 16.27 -32.93
C ALA A 55 37.65 17.36 -32.81
N GLY A 56 37.11 17.56 -31.61
CA GLY A 56 36.26 18.69 -31.27
C GLY A 56 36.43 18.98 -29.78
N ALA A 57 36.82 20.21 -29.44
CA ALA A 57 37.22 20.63 -28.11
C ALA A 57 36.13 20.36 -27.05
N VAL A 58 36.47 19.60 -26.00
CA VAL A 58 35.63 19.47 -24.81
C VAL A 58 35.89 20.72 -23.95
N ALA A 59 35.01 21.70 -24.04
CA ALA A 59 34.86 22.68 -22.98
C ALA A 59 34.31 21.95 -21.75
N ALA A 60 35.14 21.76 -20.73
CA ALA A 60 34.71 21.23 -19.46
C ALA A 60 33.79 22.27 -18.79
N THR A 61 32.48 22.15 -19.02
CA THR A 61 31.50 22.72 -18.10
C THR A 61 31.48 21.83 -16.88
N THR A 62 32.19 22.24 -15.82
CA THR A 62 31.90 21.79 -14.47
C THR A 62 30.52 22.31 -14.10
N THR A 63 29.48 21.60 -14.54
CA THR A 63 28.17 21.72 -13.93
C THR A 63 28.32 21.07 -12.56
N THR A 64 28.55 21.89 -11.54
CA THR A 64 28.28 21.53 -10.16
C THR A 64 26.84 21.04 -10.16
N ALA A 65 26.66 19.71 -10.12
CA ALA A 65 25.38 19.12 -9.79
C ALA A 65 25.10 19.51 -8.34
N THR A 66 24.40 20.61 -8.17
CA THR A 66 23.56 20.83 -7.00
C THR A 66 22.68 19.59 -6.91
N GLY A 67 22.89 18.76 -5.89
CA GLY A 67 22.03 17.61 -5.64
C GLY A 67 20.60 18.10 -5.48
N GLU A 68 19.78 17.84 -6.50
CA GLU A 68 18.36 17.60 -6.25
C GLU A 68 18.34 16.41 -5.29
N SER A 69 17.93 16.65 -4.04
CA SER A 69 17.46 15.58 -3.17
C SER A 69 16.23 15.00 -3.85
N GLY A 70 16.45 14.09 -4.80
CA GLY A 70 15.38 13.48 -5.57
C GLY A 70 14.51 12.67 -4.63
N GLU A 71 13.19 12.89 -4.73
CA GLU A 71 12.16 12.05 -4.11
C GLU A 71 12.54 10.57 -4.26
N PRO A 72 12.48 9.76 -3.19
CA PRO A 72 13.12 8.44 -3.14
C PRO A 72 12.51 7.44 -4.14
N SER A 73 11.28 7.68 -4.59
CA SER A 73 10.61 6.89 -5.63
C SER A 73 10.70 7.49 -7.05
N GLY A 74 11.22 8.72 -7.18
CA GLY A 74 11.21 9.51 -8.42
C GLY A 74 9.85 10.15 -8.77
N VAL A 75 8.82 9.99 -7.94
CA VAL A 75 7.48 10.60 -8.14
C VAL A 75 7.07 11.34 -6.88
N SER A 76 6.95 12.67 -6.98
CA SER A 76 6.55 13.52 -5.85
C SER A 76 5.12 13.23 -5.39
N MET A 77 4.88 13.41 -4.09
CA MET A 77 3.53 13.41 -3.53
C MET A 77 2.65 14.47 -4.22
N PRO A 78 1.45 14.12 -4.70
CA PRO A 78 0.53 15.09 -5.28
C PRO A 78 0.11 16.15 -4.26
N THR A 79 0.12 17.43 -4.64
CA THR A 79 -0.31 18.55 -3.75
C THR A 79 -1.81 18.83 -3.81
N THR A 80 -2.50 18.32 -4.84
CA THR A 80 -3.97 18.34 -4.99
C THR A 80 -4.36 17.37 -6.10
N ASP A 81 -5.47 16.67 -5.94
CA ASP A 81 -5.97 15.73 -6.94
C ASP A 81 -6.96 16.39 -7.92
N GLY A 82 -7.41 17.63 -7.66
CA GLY A 82 -8.42 18.30 -8.47
C GLY A 82 -9.75 17.54 -8.48
N GLY A 83 -10.57 17.72 -9.53
CA GLY A 83 -11.71 16.81 -9.79
C GLY A 83 -12.86 16.81 -8.76
N GLY A 84 -12.89 17.74 -7.80
CA GLY A 84 -13.89 17.76 -6.72
C GLY A 84 -13.43 17.05 -5.44
N TRP A 85 -12.16 16.71 -5.32
CA TRP A 85 -11.52 16.17 -4.11
C TRP A 85 -10.80 17.26 -3.31
N ASN A 86 -10.75 17.10 -1.98
CA ASN A 86 -10.05 17.94 -1.03
C ASN A 86 -9.13 17.10 -0.13
N ARG A 87 -7.84 17.45 -0.09
CA ARG A 87 -6.83 16.80 0.74
C ARG A 87 -7.13 17.00 2.23
N VAL A 88 -7.21 15.91 2.99
CA VAL A 88 -7.40 15.92 4.45
C VAL A 88 -6.29 15.20 5.21
N PHE A 89 -5.46 14.42 4.52
CA PHE A 89 -4.25 13.83 5.08
C PHE A 89 -3.18 13.71 4.01
N SER A 90 -1.93 14.09 4.33
CA SER A 90 -0.76 13.87 3.48
C SER A 90 0.47 13.65 4.33
N GLU A 91 1.29 12.67 3.95
CA GLU A 91 2.57 12.40 4.61
C GLU A 91 3.62 11.98 3.58
N ASP A 92 4.82 12.57 3.69
CA ASP A 92 6.01 12.31 2.85
C ASP A 92 7.25 11.86 3.67
N PHE A 93 7.07 11.61 4.97
CA PHE A 93 8.02 11.02 5.91
C PHE A 93 9.38 11.74 5.97
N THR A 94 9.37 13.06 5.80
CA THR A 94 10.56 13.91 5.84
C THR A 94 11.18 14.04 7.24
N ASP A 95 10.40 13.82 8.31
CA ASP A 95 10.90 13.78 9.68
C ASP A 95 11.61 12.45 9.95
N THR A 96 12.94 12.49 10.07
CA THR A 96 13.73 11.29 10.39
C THR A 96 13.57 10.88 11.85
N THR A 97 13.29 9.59 12.07
CA THR A 97 13.09 9.02 13.41
C THR A 97 14.35 8.36 13.97
N GLY A 98 14.44 8.30 15.29
CA GLY A 98 15.39 7.39 15.96
C GLY A 98 14.99 5.92 15.82
N THR A 99 15.86 4.99 16.23
CA THR A 99 15.51 3.57 16.31
C THR A 99 14.29 3.38 17.22
N ALA A 100 13.21 2.80 16.69
CA ALA A 100 11.92 2.65 17.36
C ALA A 100 11.29 3.99 17.82
N GLY A 101 11.65 5.10 17.19
CA GLY A 101 11.12 6.44 17.49
C GLY A 101 9.84 6.79 16.73
N PHE A 102 9.46 6.04 15.70
CA PHE A 102 8.31 6.37 14.85
C PHE A 102 7.01 6.58 15.64
N GLU A 103 6.70 5.66 16.56
CA GLU A 103 5.48 5.75 17.38
C GLU A 103 5.38 7.05 18.20
N SER A 104 6.51 7.61 18.66
CA SER A 104 6.51 8.90 19.36
C SER A 104 6.58 10.10 18.42
N ASP A 105 7.41 10.01 17.39
CA ASP A 105 7.77 11.13 16.51
C ASP A 105 6.64 11.47 15.52
N TYR A 106 5.77 10.50 15.23
CA TYR A 106 4.63 10.61 14.32
C TYR A 106 3.26 10.46 15.03
N ALA A 107 3.23 10.53 16.37
CA ALA A 107 2.03 10.26 17.18
C ALA A 107 0.84 11.21 16.91
N ASP A 108 1.10 12.39 16.34
CA ASP A 108 0.08 13.37 15.95
C ASP A 108 -0.57 13.05 14.60
N ARG A 109 0.04 12.18 13.81
CA ARG A 109 -0.36 11.84 12.44
C ARG A 109 -0.71 10.36 12.26
N PHE A 110 -0.22 9.48 13.13
CA PHE A 110 -0.44 8.05 13.03
C PHE A 110 -0.73 7.41 14.39
N SER A 111 -1.66 6.45 14.38
CA SER A 111 -1.72 5.41 15.40
C SER A 111 -0.90 4.21 14.95
N VAL A 112 -0.07 3.66 15.84
CA VAL A 112 0.82 2.53 15.57
C VAL A 112 0.27 1.25 16.21
N TYR A 113 0.30 0.16 15.46
CA TYR A 113 0.00 -1.16 16.00
C TYR A 113 1.21 -1.69 16.76
N HIS A 114 1.01 -1.97 18.05
CA HIS A 114 2.08 -2.40 18.94
C HIS A 114 1.61 -3.43 19.97
N GLY A 115 2.39 -4.48 20.17
CA GLY A 115 2.30 -5.35 21.35
C GLY A 115 1.26 -6.48 21.26
N PHE A 116 0.51 -6.61 20.16
CA PHE A 116 -0.46 -7.68 19.93
C PHE A 116 -0.09 -8.55 18.72
N SER A 117 -0.80 -9.66 18.55
CA SER A 117 -0.56 -10.59 17.43
C SER A 117 -0.83 -9.92 16.09
N ASP A 118 -0.06 -10.30 15.06
CA ASP A 118 -0.40 -9.90 13.70
C ASP A 118 -1.67 -10.60 13.20
N THR A 119 -2.15 -10.21 12.03
CA THR A 119 -3.42 -10.68 11.44
C THR A 119 -3.41 -12.21 11.25
N ALA A 120 -2.28 -12.79 10.86
CA ALA A 120 -2.09 -14.23 10.75
C ALA A 120 -2.02 -14.99 12.09
N GLY A 121 -1.86 -14.27 13.20
CA GLY A 121 -1.78 -14.83 14.55
C GLY A 121 -0.46 -15.52 14.88
N THR A 122 0.52 -15.53 13.99
CA THR A 122 1.82 -16.18 14.19
C THR A 122 2.96 -15.19 14.46
N GLY A 123 2.79 -13.92 14.06
CA GLY A 123 3.67 -12.80 14.34
C GLY A 123 3.15 -11.85 15.40
N ARG A 124 3.84 -10.72 15.57
CA ARG A 124 3.44 -9.64 16.48
C ARG A 124 3.70 -8.28 15.85
N TYR A 125 2.71 -7.39 15.90
CA TYR A 125 2.92 -5.97 15.63
C TYR A 125 3.84 -5.36 16.68
N GLN A 126 4.87 -4.64 16.22
CA GLN A 126 5.85 -4.00 17.10
C GLN A 126 6.29 -2.67 16.49
N ALA A 127 6.15 -1.56 17.21
CA ALA A 127 6.65 -0.25 16.77
C ALA A 127 8.15 -0.25 16.41
N SER A 128 8.95 -1.18 16.95
CA SER A 128 10.36 -1.32 16.59
C SER A 128 10.62 -1.74 15.14
N THR A 129 9.59 -2.16 14.40
CA THR A 129 9.68 -2.40 12.95
C THR A 129 9.54 -1.11 12.14
N LEU A 130 9.10 -0.01 12.76
CA LEU A 130 8.81 1.25 12.08
C LEU A 130 9.93 2.27 12.31
N SER A 131 10.35 2.90 11.23
CA SER A 131 11.20 4.10 11.24
C SER A 131 10.90 4.96 10.02
N ALA A 132 11.05 6.27 10.11
CA ALA A 132 11.14 7.13 8.95
C ALA A 132 12.57 7.63 8.76
N HIS A 133 13.06 7.61 7.52
CA HIS A 133 14.35 8.13 7.11
C HIS A 133 14.38 8.31 5.59
N ASP A 134 15.26 9.19 5.10
CA ASP A 134 15.47 9.44 3.67
C ASP A 134 14.16 9.80 2.90
N GLY A 135 13.19 10.44 3.58
CA GLY A 135 11.89 10.80 3.01
C GLY A 135 10.97 9.61 2.80
N MET A 136 11.10 8.55 3.60
CA MET A 136 10.25 7.36 3.52
C MET A 136 9.94 6.82 4.91
N LEU A 137 8.78 6.18 5.04
CA LEU A 137 8.56 5.17 6.06
C LEU A 137 9.22 3.85 5.63
N ASP A 138 9.99 3.26 6.53
CA ASP A 138 10.50 1.89 6.45
C ASP A 138 9.81 1.03 7.52
N MET A 139 9.01 0.08 7.06
CA MET A 139 8.57 -1.06 7.87
C MET A 139 9.55 -2.22 7.69
N HIS A 140 10.55 -2.30 8.57
CA HIS A 140 11.56 -3.34 8.56
C HIS A 140 11.06 -4.63 9.25
N LEU A 141 10.61 -5.57 8.44
CA LEU A 141 10.01 -6.83 8.84
C LEU A 141 11.09 -7.89 9.01
N ARG A 142 10.97 -8.71 10.06
CA ARG A 142 11.97 -9.77 10.31
C ARG A 142 11.48 -10.83 11.28
N THR A 143 11.97 -12.05 11.09
CA THR A 143 11.81 -13.12 12.07
C THR A 143 12.96 -13.07 13.07
N THR A 144 12.63 -12.98 14.36
CA THR A 144 13.64 -12.99 15.44
C THR A 144 14.39 -14.32 15.50
N ALA A 145 15.57 -14.35 16.14
CA ALA A 145 16.31 -15.59 16.38
C ALA A 145 15.49 -16.64 17.16
N GLY A 146 14.54 -16.19 17.99
CA GLY A 146 13.57 -17.02 18.71
C GLY A 146 12.46 -17.61 17.83
N GLY A 147 12.33 -17.15 16.58
CA GLY A 147 11.32 -17.63 15.62
C GLY A 147 10.02 -16.82 15.61
N THR A 148 9.94 -15.70 16.33
CA THR A 148 8.78 -14.79 16.29
C THR A 148 8.89 -13.83 15.11
N PRO A 149 7.95 -13.85 14.16
CA PRO A 149 7.79 -12.83 13.12
C PRO A 149 7.42 -11.48 13.72
N LEU A 150 8.04 -10.40 13.25
CA LEU A 150 7.70 -9.04 13.66
C LEU A 150 7.02 -8.32 12.51
N ALA A 151 5.85 -7.76 12.81
CA ALA A 151 4.98 -7.03 11.90
C ALA A 151 5.02 -5.52 12.19
N GLY A 152 4.66 -4.71 11.21
CA GLY A 152 4.44 -3.27 11.30
C GLY A 152 3.01 -2.92 10.93
N GLY A 153 2.43 -1.93 11.59
CA GLY A 153 1.08 -1.48 11.30
C GLY A 153 0.88 -0.03 11.68
N ILE A 154 0.28 0.75 10.78
CA ILE A 154 -0.04 2.18 11.00
C ILE A 154 -1.45 2.49 10.51
N VAL A 155 -2.08 3.45 11.18
CA VAL A 155 -3.36 4.06 10.81
C VAL A 155 -3.14 5.56 10.71
N PRO A 156 -3.29 6.20 9.53
CA PRO A 156 -3.31 7.65 9.41
C PRO A 156 -4.43 8.26 10.23
N LEU A 157 -4.13 9.33 10.95
CA LEU A 157 -5.09 10.11 11.71
C LEU A 157 -5.48 11.35 10.90
N VAL A 158 -6.66 11.31 10.27
CA VAL A 158 -7.19 12.47 9.54
C VAL A 158 -7.46 13.58 10.55
N ASP A 159 -6.89 14.76 10.33
CA ASP A 159 -6.91 15.90 11.27
C ASP A 159 -6.43 15.56 12.69
N GLY A 160 -5.59 14.52 12.84
CA GLY A 160 -5.09 14.04 14.14
C GLY A 160 -6.13 13.26 14.96
N GLU A 161 -7.28 12.92 14.37
CA GLU A 161 -8.35 12.19 15.02
C GLU A 161 -8.44 10.73 14.54
N TRP A 162 -8.89 9.85 15.44
CA TRP A 162 -9.22 8.48 15.07
C TRP A 162 -10.54 8.43 14.31
N GLY A 163 -10.57 7.62 13.26
CA GLY A 163 -11.77 7.34 12.48
C GLY A 163 -11.55 7.60 10.99
N GLY A 164 -12.54 7.16 10.24
CA GLY A 164 -12.49 7.07 8.80
C GLY A 164 -13.52 7.93 8.07
N GLN A 165 -13.58 7.72 6.77
CA GLN A 165 -14.49 8.43 5.86
C GLN A 165 -15.59 7.47 5.37
N THR A 166 -16.66 8.01 4.79
CA THR A 166 -17.70 7.23 4.08
C THR A 166 -17.53 7.26 2.56
N SER A 167 -16.47 7.93 2.10
CA SER A 167 -16.06 8.10 0.71
C SER A 167 -14.68 8.74 0.72
N GLY A 168 -13.84 8.48 -0.27
CA GLY A 168 -12.52 9.09 -0.32
C GLY A 168 -11.71 8.62 -1.51
N ARG A 169 -10.64 9.35 -1.79
CA ARG A 169 -9.54 8.91 -2.64
C ARG A 169 -8.32 8.68 -1.75
N TYR A 170 -7.82 7.46 -1.75
CA TYR A 170 -6.70 7.02 -0.91
C TYR A 170 -5.57 6.62 -1.84
N SER A 171 -4.44 7.29 -1.76
CA SER A 171 -3.26 6.97 -2.58
C SER A 171 -2.06 6.68 -1.70
N ILE A 172 -1.32 5.62 -2.04
CA ILE A 172 -0.09 5.24 -1.36
C ILE A 172 0.96 4.87 -2.41
N ARG A 173 2.17 5.43 -2.26
CA ARG A 173 3.31 5.07 -3.09
C ARG A 173 4.28 4.21 -2.31
N MET A 174 4.42 2.95 -2.72
CA MET A 174 5.14 1.95 -1.95
C MET A 174 5.89 0.96 -2.83
N LYS A 175 6.87 0.29 -2.22
CA LYS A 175 7.54 -0.92 -2.72
C LYS A 175 8.02 -1.77 -1.54
N SER A 176 8.47 -2.98 -1.80
CA SER A 176 9.00 -3.90 -0.79
C SER A 176 10.13 -4.76 -1.34
N ASP A 177 10.96 -5.27 -0.44
CA ASP A 177 11.80 -6.42 -0.71
C ASP A 177 10.96 -7.70 -0.90
N GLU A 178 11.49 -8.70 -1.59
CA GLU A 178 10.92 -10.06 -1.54
C GLU A 178 11.28 -10.72 -0.20
N VAL A 179 10.29 -10.98 0.65
CA VAL A 179 10.51 -11.55 1.98
C VAL A 179 9.62 -12.77 2.20
N ASP A 180 10.23 -13.96 2.17
CA ASP A 180 9.54 -15.24 2.36
C ASP A 180 8.65 -15.25 3.61
N GLY A 181 7.35 -15.50 3.40
CA GLY A 181 6.36 -15.61 4.46
C GLY A 181 5.85 -14.27 5.00
N TYR A 182 6.21 -13.14 4.42
CA TYR A 182 5.65 -11.83 4.76
C TYR A 182 4.83 -11.25 3.61
N GLY A 183 3.87 -10.41 3.98
CA GLY A 183 2.99 -9.71 3.07
C GLY A 183 2.51 -8.40 3.67
N VAL A 184 1.73 -7.69 2.87
CA VAL A 184 1.12 -6.41 3.19
C VAL A 184 -0.35 -6.45 2.84
N ALA A 185 -1.16 -5.77 3.64
CA ALA A 185 -2.53 -5.36 3.34
C ALA A 185 -2.62 -3.86 3.60
N VAL A 186 -2.90 -3.09 2.55
CA VAL A 186 -3.38 -1.72 2.68
C VAL A 186 -4.89 -1.79 2.55
N LEU A 187 -5.61 -1.52 3.63
CA LEU A 187 -7.04 -1.77 3.67
C LEU A 187 -7.86 -0.62 4.22
N LEU A 188 -9.10 -0.51 3.74
CA LEU A 188 -10.16 0.23 4.39
C LEU A 188 -10.91 -0.73 5.32
N TRP A 189 -10.98 -0.39 6.61
CA TRP A 189 -11.62 -1.19 7.65
C TRP A 189 -12.66 -0.40 8.44
N SER A 190 -13.70 -1.06 8.93
CA SER A 190 -14.78 -0.42 9.70
C SER A 190 -14.27 0.22 10.98
N ASP A 191 -14.65 1.47 11.21
CA ASP A 191 -14.41 2.18 12.48
C ASP A 191 -15.06 1.47 13.67
N GLU A 192 -16.18 0.78 13.44
CA GLU A 192 -16.92 0.03 14.46
C GLU A 192 -16.40 -1.41 14.61
N ASN A 193 -15.40 -1.78 13.80
CA ASN A 193 -14.79 -3.12 13.79
C ASN A 193 -15.82 -4.23 13.54
N VAL A 194 -16.72 -4.00 12.58
CA VAL A 194 -17.72 -4.94 12.07
C VAL A 194 -17.33 -5.31 10.64
N TRP A 195 -17.26 -6.60 10.32
CA TRP A 195 -16.76 -7.03 9.01
C TRP A 195 -17.79 -6.79 7.90
N GLU A 196 -19.08 -6.95 8.23
CA GLU A 196 -20.22 -6.71 7.33
C GLU A 196 -20.40 -5.23 6.96
N ASP A 197 -19.71 -4.30 7.63
CA ASP A 197 -19.61 -2.91 7.20
C ASP A 197 -18.73 -2.74 5.96
N GLY A 198 -17.78 -3.67 5.75
CA GLY A 198 -16.88 -3.74 4.60
C GLY A 198 -15.44 -4.10 4.95
N GLU A 199 -14.73 -4.64 3.98
CA GLU A 199 -13.27 -4.75 3.93
C GLU A 199 -12.84 -4.59 2.47
N VAL A 200 -11.94 -3.64 2.23
CA VAL A 200 -11.39 -3.34 0.90
C VAL A 200 -9.88 -3.34 1.02
N ASP A 201 -9.23 -4.32 0.42
CA ASP A 201 -7.77 -4.46 0.44
C ASP A 201 -7.21 -4.08 -0.92
N PHE A 202 -6.55 -2.93 -0.99
CA PHE A 202 -5.83 -2.53 -2.19
C PHE A 202 -4.70 -1.55 -1.87
N PRO A 203 -3.43 -1.97 -2.05
CA PRO A 203 -3.00 -3.29 -2.49
C PRO A 203 -2.85 -4.30 -1.34
N GLU A 204 -3.02 -5.60 -1.63
CA GLU A 204 -2.70 -6.71 -0.72
C GLU A 204 -1.79 -7.74 -1.40
N GLY A 205 -0.89 -8.40 -0.68
CA GLY A 205 -0.24 -9.62 -1.17
C GLY A 205 1.08 -9.93 -0.47
N ALA A 206 1.78 -10.94 -0.99
CA ALA A 206 3.12 -11.27 -0.52
C ALA A 206 4.13 -10.18 -0.93
N LEU A 207 5.10 -9.88 -0.07
CA LEU A 207 6.11 -8.87 -0.39
C LEU A 207 6.95 -9.29 -1.60
N GLY A 208 7.23 -8.33 -2.48
CA GLY A 208 7.91 -8.54 -3.76
C GLY A 208 7.10 -9.27 -4.84
N ALA A 209 5.84 -9.65 -4.56
CA ALA A 209 4.95 -10.30 -5.52
C ALA A 209 3.98 -9.29 -6.17
N PRO A 210 3.26 -9.68 -7.24
CA PRO A 210 2.14 -8.90 -7.76
C PRO A 210 1.10 -8.56 -6.69
N ALA A 211 0.60 -7.34 -6.72
CA ALA A 211 -0.44 -6.87 -5.82
C ALA A 211 -1.82 -7.41 -6.22
N TYR A 212 -2.62 -7.76 -5.23
CA TYR A 212 -4.02 -8.10 -5.34
C TYR A 212 -4.91 -6.92 -4.92
N LEU A 213 -6.06 -6.85 -5.57
CA LEU A 213 -7.26 -6.16 -5.12
C LEU A 213 -8.21 -7.21 -4.55
N ASN A 214 -8.74 -6.97 -3.36
CA ASN A 214 -9.83 -7.74 -2.78
C ASN A 214 -10.91 -6.79 -2.24
N VAL A 215 -12.16 -6.96 -2.69
CA VAL A 215 -13.35 -6.34 -2.08
C VAL A 215 -14.20 -7.46 -1.52
N HIS A 216 -14.36 -7.46 -0.21
CA HIS A 216 -15.17 -8.44 0.50
C HIS A 216 -16.66 -8.15 0.30
N CYS A 217 -17.48 -9.20 0.20
CA CYS A 217 -18.92 -9.04 0.08
C CYS A 217 -19.53 -8.50 1.38
N LEU A 218 -20.44 -7.52 1.32
CA LEU A 218 -21.05 -6.97 2.55
C LEU A 218 -21.98 -7.96 3.26
N ASP A 219 -22.66 -8.83 2.50
CA ASP A 219 -23.63 -9.79 3.01
C ASP A 219 -23.00 -11.12 3.47
N ASP A 220 -21.84 -11.47 2.92
CA ASP A 220 -21.01 -12.59 3.35
C ASP A 220 -19.52 -12.21 3.25
N PRO A 221 -18.97 -11.51 4.25
CA PRO A 221 -17.63 -10.93 4.14
C PRO A 221 -16.51 -11.96 4.13
N ALA A 222 -16.79 -13.26 4.33
CA ALA A 222 -15.81 -14.31 4.06
C ALA A 222 -15.53 -14.49 2.55
N GLU A 223 -16.47 -14.08 1.69
CA GLU A 223 -16.37 -14.17 0.23
C GLU A 223 -15.85 -12.86 -0.39
N LYS A 224 -15.19 -12.99 -1.54
CA LYS A 224 -14.67 -11.86 -2.31
C LYS A 224 -15.59 -11.57 -3.48
N CYS A 225 -16.27 -10.42 -3.44
CA CYS A 225 -17.17 -9.96 -4.50
C CYS A 225 -16.40 -9.37 -5.68
N LEU A 226 -15.19 -8.87 -5.43
CA LEU A 226 -14.22 -8.55 -6.47
C LEU A 226 -12.84 -9.01 -6.02
N GLN A 227 -12.16 -9.76 -6.89
CA GLN A 227 -10.77 -10.14 -6.71
C GLN A 227 -10.04 -9.98 -8.04
N TYR A 228 -8.87 -9.35 -8.02
CA TYR A 228 -8.03 -9.19 -9.20
C TYR A 228 -6.55 -9.16 -8.82
N GLU A 229 -5.71 -9.93 -9.53
CA GLU A 229 -4.25 -9.85 -9.44
C GLU A 229 -3.78 -8.84 -10.49
N THR A 230 -3.14 -7.76 -10.05
CA THR A 230 -2.60 -6.74 -10.94
C THR A 230 -1.29 -7.21 -11.57
N GLU A 231 -0.83 -6.54 -12.62
CA GLU A 231 0.53 -6.76 -13.16
C GLU A 231 1.63 -6.08 -12.32
N ALA A 232 1.25 -5.19 -11.39
CA ALA A 232 2.18 -4.41 -10.59
C ALA A 232 2.75 -5.20 -9.42
N SER A 233 4.06 -5.39 -9.45
CA SER A 233 4.80 -6.09 -8.41
C SER A 233 5.19 -5.13 -7.30
N PHE A 234 5.00 -5.54 -6.04
CA PHE A 234 5.54 -4.81 -4.91
C PHE A 234 7.08 -4.70 -4.93
N ALA A 235 7.80 -5.42 -5.79
CA ALA A 235 9.24 -5.26 -5.93
C ALA A 235 9.65 -3.89 -6.54
N ASP A 236 8.72 -3.24 -7.24
CA ASP A 236 8.91 -1.97 -7.91
C ASP A 236 8.06 -0.87 -7.24
N TRP A 237 8.43 0.39 -7.46
CA TRP A 237 7.67 1.52 -6.92
C TRP A 237 6.40 1.76 -7.72
N HIS A 238 5.26 1.60 -7.07
CA HIS A 238 3.94 1.89 -7.64
C HIS A 238 3.12 2.78 -6.73
N THR A 239 2.27 3.61 -7.35
CA THR A 239 1.22 4.36 -6.67
C THR A 239 -0.08 3.58 -6.79
N TYR A 240 -0.61 3.11 -5.67
CA TYR A 240 -1.90 2.44 -5.62
C TYR A 240 -2.95 3.42 -5.14
N THR A 241 -4.08 3.48 -5.84
CA THR A 241 -5.17 4.40 -5.51
C THR A 241 -6.52 3.68 -5.42
N ILE A 242 -7.25 3.93 -4.34
CA ILE A 242 -8.67 3.59 -4.19
C ILE A 242 -9.46 4.88 -4.35
N GLU A 243 -10.35 4.94 -5.34
CA GLU A 243 -11.38 5.97 -5.44
C GLU A 243 -12.71 5.35 -5.01
N TRP A 244 -13.25 5.82 -3.90
CA TRP A 244 -14.48 5.32 -3.30
C TRP A 244 -15.54 6.41 -3.22
N THR A 245 -16.62 6.21 -3.97
CA THR A 245 -17.83 7.04 -3.95
C THR A 245 -19.02 6.18 -3.56
N PRO A 246 -20.18 6.77 -3.19
CA PRO A 246 -21.38 5.99 -2.87
C PRO A 246 -21.91 5.13 -4.01
N SER A 247 -21.54 5.41 -5.27
CA SER A 247 -22.06 4.71 -6.45
C SER A 247 -21.04 3.80 -7.13
N ARG A 248 -19.74 4.02 -6.90
CA ARG A 248 -18.67 3.27 -7.56
C ARG A 248 -17.37 3.32 -6.77
N MET A 249 -16.66 2.19 -6.80
CA MET A 249 -15.25 2.11 -6.44
C MET A 249 -14.40 1.86 -7.70
N SER A 250 -13.29 2.57 -7.81
CA SER A 250 -12.29 2.39 -8.87
C SER A 250 -10.91 2.24 -8.26
N PHE A 251 -10.12 1.33 -8.81
CA PHE A 251 -8.82 0.92 -8.29
C PHE A 251 -7.78 1.16 -9.37
N LEU A 252 -6.75 1.93 -9.04
CA LEU A 252 -5.75 2.37 -10.00
C LEU A 252 -4.34 2.00 -9.53
N VAL A 253 -3.48 1.69 -10.50
CA VAL A 253 -2.04 1.58 -10.33
C VAL A 253 -1.40 2.60 -11.25
N ASP A 254 -0.56 3.49 -10.71
CA ASP A 254 0.14 4.53 -11.46
C ASP A 254 -0.79 5.36 -12.37
N ASP A 255 -1.95 5.74 -11.83
CA ASP A 255 -3.04 6.46 -12.51
C ASP A 255 -3.73 5.67 -13.66
N GLU A 256 -3.40 4.40 -13.86
CA GLU A 256 -4.09 3.49 -14.78
C GLU A 256 -5.14 2.67 -14.03
N LEU A 257 -6.38 2.68 -14.54
CA LEU A 257 -7.48 1.90 -13.96
C LEU A 257 -7.26 0.40 -14.16
N VAL A 258 -7.12 -0.35 -13.07
CA VAL A 258 -6.99 -1.82 -13.10
C VAL A 258 -8.33 -2.52 -12.89
N SER A 259 -9.24 -1.91 -12.13
CA SER A 259 -10.55 -2.51 -11.82
C SER A 259 -11.57 -1.47 -11.32
N THR A 260 -12.87 -1.75 -11.46
CA THR A 260 -13.96 -0.96 -10.89
C THR A 260 -15.17 -1.83 -10.52
N THR A 261 -15.97 -1.42 -9.53
CA THR A 261 -17.20 -2.10 -9.11
C THR A 261 -18.29 -1.12 -8.66
N THR A 262 -19.55 -1.48 -8.89
CA THR A 262 -20.74 -0.87 -8.26
C THR A 262 -21.36 -1.76 -7.17
N GLU A 263 -20.73 -2.88 -6.87
CA GLU A 263 -21.20 -3.90 -5.92
C GLU A 263 -20.37 -3.87 -4.64
N SER A 264 -20.98 -4.25 -3.52
CA SER A 264 -20.34 -4.35 -2.19
C SER A 264 -19.58 -3.08 -1.76
N ILE A 265 -20.13 -1.92 -2.10
CA ILE A 265 -19.58 -0.60 -1.71
C ILE A 265 -19.91 -0.34 -0.24
N PRO A 266 -18.90 -0.20 0.66
CA PRO A 266 -19.14 0.15 2.05
C PRO A 266 -19.94 1.45 2.16
N THR A 267 -20.82 1.52 3.15
CA THR A 267 -21.59 2.74 3.48
C THR A 267 -21.29 3.26 4.89
N SER A 268 -20.70 2.41 5.72
CA SER A 268 -20.19 2.74 7.06
C SER A 268 -18.89 3.54 6.95
N ARG A 269 -18.44 4.11 8.08
CA ARG A 269 -17.15 4.81 8.13
C ARG A 269 -16.01 3.80 8.12
N MET A 270 -15.05 4.03 7.23
CA MET A 270 -13.89 3.17 7.04
C MET A 270 -12.60 3.97 7.16
N HIS A 271 -11.66 3.51 7.98
CA HIS A 271 -10.32 4.09 8.12
C HIS A 271 -9.29 3.29 7.31
N LEU A 272 -8.24 3.97 6.85
CA LEU A 272 -7.13 3.32 6.17
C LEU A 272 -6.20 2.67 7.20
N VAL A 273 -5.75 1.45 6.92
CA VAL A 273 -4.70 0.76 7.67
C VAL A 273 -3.65 0.26 6.69
N VAL A 274 -2.37 0.45 7.03
CA VAL A 274 -1.27 -0.26 6.36
C VAL A 274 -0.75 -1.30 7.35
N GLN A 275 -0.94 -2.58 7.03
CA GLN A 275 -0.50 -3.71 7.84
C GLN A 275 0.51 -4.54 7.06
N ALA A 276 1.70 -4.76 7.59
CA ALA A 276 2.66 -5.68 7.00
C ALA A 276 3.16 -6.68 8.04
N GLY A 277 3.04 -7.96 7.74
CA GLY A 277 3.19 -9.02 8.73
C GLY A 277 3.35 -10.39 8.09
N SER A 278 3.25 -11.44 8.91
CA SER A 278 3.39 -12.80 8.39
C SER A 278 2.15 -13.23 7.59
N ASN A 279 2.36 -14.02 6.53
CA ASN A 279 1.31 -14.51 5.64
C ASN A 279 0.60 -15.79 6.14
N GLY A 280 0.66 -16.06 7.45
CA GLY A 280 0.37 -17.37 8.01
C GLY A 280 1.59 -18.29 8.06
N GLY A 281 1.48 -19.35 8.86
CA GLY A 281 2.62 -20.23 9.15
C GLY A 281 3.76 -19.48 9.88
N HIS A 282 4.98 -20.01 9.81
CA HIS A 282 6.15 -19.38 10.43
C HIS A 282 7.15 -19.01 9.34
N PRO A 283 7.29 -17.71 8.99
CA PRO A 283 8.34 -17.21 8.13
C PRO A 283 9.73 -17.76 8.53
N PRO A 284 10.64 -18.00 7.58
CA PRO A 284 11.99 -18.46 7.89
C PRO A 284 12.69 -17.58 8.92
N ARG A 285 13.52 -18.17 9.78
CA ARG A 285 14.27 -17.42 10.81
C ARG A 285 15.27 -16.39 10.26
N GLY A 286 15.60 -16.50 8.97
CA GLY A 286 16.45 -15.54 8.26
C GLY A 286 15.66 -14.58 7.37
N ALA A 287 14.33 -14.65 7.35
CA ALA A 287 13.50 -13.72 6.60
C ALA A 287 13.60 -12.33 7.25
N ALA A 288 14.05 -11.36 6.46
CA ALA A 288 14.10 -9.96 6.81
C ALA A 288 14.10 -9.12 5.53
N GLY A 289 13.46 -7.96 5.58
CA GLY A 289 13.41 -7.00 4.48
C GLY A 289 12.42 -5.89 4.83
N SER A 290 12.32 -4.93 3.93
CA SER A 290 11.55 -3.72 4.18
C SER A 290 10.34 -3.60 3.25
N LEU A 291 9.25 -3.10 3.80
CA LEU A 291 8.23 -2.39 3.04
C LEU A 291 8.53 -0.89 3.18
N LEU A 292 8.71 -0.21 2.06
CA LEU A 292 8.99 1.22 2.00
C LEU A 292 7.77 1.96 1.46
N VAL A 293 7.39 3.04 2.14
CA VAL A 293 6.35 3.97 1.69
C VAL A 293 6.99 5.34 1.51
N ASP A 294 6.91 5.87 0.30
CA ASP A 294 7.41 7.21 -0.04
C ASP A 294 6.44 8.27 0.45
N TRP A 295 5.18 8.14 0.09
CA TRP A 295 4.14 9.05 0.55
C TRP A 295 2.77 8.38 0.56
N MET A 296 1.83 9.00 1.28
CA MET A 296 0.43 8.65 1.23
C MET A 296 -0.48 9.86 1.38
N THR A 297 -1.65 9.79 0.77
CA THR A 297 -2.65 10.85 0.78
C THR A 297 -4.05 10.30 0.99
N ILE A 298 -4.88 11.09 1.68
CA ILE A 298 -6.32 10.87 1.80
C ILE A 298 -7.01 12.16 1.39
N ASP A 299 -7.88 12.05 0.40
CA ASP A 299 -8.70 13.12 -0.12
C ASP A 299 -10.18 12.74 0.06
N VAL A 300 -11.02 13.71 0.43
CA VAL A 300 -12.48 13.54 0.57
C VAL A 300 -13.21 14.41 -0.44
N PRO A 301 -14.48 14.12 -0.77
CA PRO A 301 -15.26 15.01 -1.61
C PRO A 301 -15.28 16.43 -1.03
N VAL A 302 -15.08 17.44 -1.89
CA VAL A 302 -15.33 18.85 -1.54
C VAL A 302 -16.80 18.98 -1.13
N ASP A 303 -17.09 19.83 -0.16
CA ASP A 303 -18.47 20.09 0.29
C ASP A 303 -19.42 20.37 -0.89
N GLY A 304 -20.42 19.49 -1.06
CA GLY A 304 -21.42 19.58 -2.12
C GLY A 304 -20.95 19.13 -3.51
N ALA A 305 -19.71 18.64 -3.65
CA ALA A 305 -19.26 17.96 -4.85
C ALA A 305 -19.63 16.48 -4.82
N GLU A 306 -19.87 15.91 -6.00
CA GLU A 306 -20.02 14.48 -6.22
C GLU A 306 -18.89 14.05 -7.18
N PRO A 307 -17.64 13.92 -6.69
CA PRO A 307 -16.55 13.49 -7.54
C PRO A 307 -16.88 12.12 -8.13
N GLN A 308 -16.46 11.91 -9.37
CA GLN A 308 -16.69 10.65 -10.08
C GLN A 308 -15.45 9.77 -9.94
N ALA A 309 -15.66 8.49 -9.68
CA ALA A 309 -14.61 7.50 -9.78
C ALA A 309 -14.17 7.34 -11.25
N THR A 310 -12.89 7.07 -11.47
CA THR A 310 -12.27 6.92 -12.79
C THR A 310 -12.89 5.75 -13.54
N LEU A 311 -13.15 5.97 -14.83
CA LEU A 311 -13.62 4.96 -15.77
C LEU A 311 -12.55 4.71 -16.86
N PRO A 312 -12.56 3.54 -17.54
CA PRO A 312 -11.53 3.25 -18.53
C PRO A 312 -11.54 4.26 -19.68
N SER A 313 -10.36 4.70 -20.12
CA SER A 313 -10.18 5.70 -21.19
C SER A 313 -9.98 5.10 -22.59
N ASP A 314 -9.59 3.82 -22.68
CA ASP A 314 -8.96 3.25 -23.88
C ASP A 314 -9.92 2.47 -24.78
N GLY A 315 -11.20 2.85 -24.76
CA GLY A 315 -12.26 2.18 -25.51
C GLY A 315 -12.77 0.88 -24.88
N ALA A 316 -12.15 0.41 -23.79
CA ALA A 316 -12.81 -0.48 -22.84
C ALA A 316 -13.95 0.28 -22.15
N THR A 317 -15.11 -0.37 -22.00
CA THR A 317 -16.26 0.20 -21.27
C THR A 317 -16.50 -0.63 -20.03
N ALA A 318 -16.31 -0.01 -18.86
CA ALA A 318 -16.83 -0.58 -17.62
C ALA A 318 -18.37 -0.56 -17.69
N PRO A 319 -19.05 -1.65 -17.28
CA PRO A 319 -20.49 -1.69 -17.30
C PRO A 319 -21.06 -0.68 -16.30
N ALA A 320 -22.28 -0.20 -16.59
CA ALA A 320 -22.98 0.73 -15.71
C ALA A 320 -23.22 0.13 -14.32
N GLU A 321 -23.46 -1.18 -14.26
CA GLU A 321 -23.62 -1.98 -13.04
C GLU A 321 -22.70 -3.21 -13.11
N GLY A 322 -22.22 -3.66 -11.95
CA GLY A 322 -21.34 -4.83 -11.80
C GLY A 322 -19.87 -4.45 -11.66
N SER A 323 -19.00 -5.44 -11.85
CA SER A 323 -17.55 -5.28 -11.78
C SER A 323 -16.88 -5.40 -13.16
N TRP A 324 -15.70 -4.78 -13.29
CA TRP A 324 -14.86 -4.82 -14.48
C TRP A 324 -13.39 -4.83 -14.09
N THR A 325 -12.57 -5.55 -14.85
CA THR A 325 -11.10 -5.58 -14.70
C THR A 325 -10.43 -5.34 -16.05
N ALA A 326 -9.18 -4.87 -16.05
CA ALA A 326 -8.42 -4.58 -17.26
C ALA A 326 -8.32 -5.77 -18.24
N ASP A 327 -8.35 -7.01 -17.74
CA ASP A 327 -8.29 -8.24 -18.55
C ASP A 327 -9.67 -8.75 -19.01
N SER A 328 -10.77 -8.12 -18.59
CA SER A 328 -12.10 -8.52 -19.01
C SER A 328 -12.35 -8.09 -20.46
N PRO A 329 -12.82 -8.97 -21.35
CA PRO A 329 -13.21 -8.57 -22.70
C PRO A 329 -14.34 -7.52 -22.61
N PRO A 330 -14.37 -6.51 -23.50
CA PRO A 330 -15.45 -5.54 -23.51
C PRO A 330 -16.80 -6.26 -23.67
N PRO A 331 -17.88 -5.77 -23.05
CA PRO A 331 -19.19 -6.38 -23.19
C PRO A 331 -19.54 -6.51 -24.68
N ASP A 332 -19.96 -7.72 -25.08
CA ASP A 332 -20.45 -7.97 -26.43
C ASP A 332 -21.78 -7.23 -26.57
N ASP A 333 -21.74 -6.03 -27.14
CA ASP A 333 -22.91 -5.29 -27.60
C ASP A 333 -23.51 -6.01 -28.82
N GLY A 334 -23.96 -7.25 -28.60
CA GLY A 334 -24.77 -7.98 -29.54
C GLY A 334 -25.98 -7.12 -29.92
N PRO A 335 -26.43 -7.16 -31.19
CA PRO A 335 -27.52 -6.31 -31.64
C PRO A 335 -28.77 -6.57 -30.79
N GLN A 336 -29.29 -5.50 -30.18
CA GLN A 336 -30.63 -5.53 -29.59
C GLN A 336 -31.64 -5.57 -30.75
N ASP A 337 -32.21 -6.76 -30.97
CA ASP A 337 -33.36 -6.98 -31.87
C ASP A 337 -34.67 -6.45 -31.26
#